data_AF-A0A440VAM0-F1
#
_entry.id   AF-A0A440VAM0-F1
#
_cell.length_a   1.000
_cell.length_b   1.000
_cell.length_c   1.000
_cell.angle_alpha   90.00
_cell.angle_beta   90.00
_cell.angle_gamma   90.00
#
_symmetry.space_group_name_H-M   'P 1'
#
loop_
_entity.id
_entity.type
_entity.pdbx_description
1 polymer ?
#
loop_
_entity_poly.entity_id
_entity_poly.type
_entity_poly.pdbx_seq_one_letter_code
_entity_poly.pdbx_strand_id
1 'polypeptide(L)' 'GRSNFQALQNALKGAPATIDFYAFDLLQLDGEDLTRRPLLERKEKLQAILPAKNAILRYSDHILGRGEELLERFCAAGLE' A
#
# COMPACT_ATOMS: atom_id res chain seq x y z
N GLY A 1 5.05 8.62 -5.78
CA GLY A 1 6.15 8.36 -4.84
C GLY A 1 7.09 7.40 -5.50
N ARG A 2 8.37 7.75 -5.66
CA ARG A 2 9.36 6.88 -6.29
C ARG A 2 9.94 5.98 -5.21
N SER A 3 9.76 4.66 -5.32
CA SER A 3 10.40 3.72 -4.40
C SER A 3 11.90 3.70 -4.69
N ASN A 4 12.73 3.84 -3.65
CA ASN A 4 14.19 3.74 -3.77
C ASN A 4 14.68 2.59 -2.90
N PHE A 5 14.98 1.46 -3.54
CA PHE A 5 15.39 0.24 -2.86
C PHE A 5 16.69 0.42 -2.04
N GLN A 6 17.66 1.16 -2.57
CA GLN A 6 18.92 1.43 -1.86
C GLN A 6 18.69 2.30 -0.62
N ALA A 7 17.83 3.32 -0.73
CA ALA A 7 17.45 4.14 0.41
C ALA A 7 16.71 3.32 1.49
N LEU A 8 15.84 2.40 1.08
CA LEU A 8 15.16 1.48 1.99
C LEU A 8 16.16 0.58 2.73
N GLN A 9 17.12 -0.03 2.02
CA GLN A 9 18.16 -0.88 2.63
C GLN A 9 18.99 -0.11 3.66
N ASN A 10 19.30 1.16 3.39
CA ASN A 10 20.05 2.01 4.32
C ASN A 10 19.19 2.37 5.55
N ALA A 11 17.93 2.73 5.35
CA ALA A 11 17.00 3.05 6.43
C ALA A 11 16.76 1.85 7.36
N LEU A 12 16.64 0.64 6.81
CA LEU A 12 16.49 -0.61 7.59
C LEU A 12 17.66 -0.86 8.56
N LYS A 13 18.87 -0.38 8.24
CA LYS A 13 20.06 -0.59 9.06
C LYS A 13 20.32 0.48 10.12
N GLY A 14 19.75 1.68 9.97
CA GLY A 14 20.14 2.82 10.82
C GLY A 14 19.03 3.80 11.20
N ALA A 15 17.92 3.84 10.47
CA ALA A 15 16.82 4.78 10.73
C ALA A 15 15.46 4.20 10.28
N PRO A 16 15.00 3.06 10.83
CA PRO A 16 13.79 2.38 10.37
C PRO A 16 12.52 3.23 10.52
N ALA A 17 12.52 4.23 11.41
CA ALA A 17 11.42 5.16 11.59
C ALA A 17 11.17 6.10 10.40
N THR A 18 12.06 6.16 9.40
CA THR A 18 11.87 6.96 8.18
C THR A 18 11.23 6.16 7.04
N ILE A 19 10.86 4.91 7.27
CA ILE A 19 10.28 4.03 6.25
C ILE A 19 8.75 4.16 6.29
N ASP A 20 8.15 4.73 5.25
CA ASP A 20 6.70 4.67 5.07
C ASP A 20 6.24 3.22 4.83
N PHE A 21 5.20 2.78 5.54
CA PHE A 21 4.53 1.49 5.33
C PHE A 21 3.24 1.68 4.56
N TYR A 22 3.14 1.06 3.39
CA TYR A 22 1.95 1.11 2.54
C TYR A 22 1.16 -0.20 2.66
N ALA A 23 0.02 -0.16 3.35
CA ALA A 23 -0.89 -1.29 3.48
C ALA A 23 -1.84 -1.37 2.28
N PHE A 24 -1.92 -2.52 1.61
CA PHE A 24 -2.72 -2.69 0.38
C PHE A 24 -3.73 -3.84 0.42
N ASP A 25 -3.56 -4.82 1.32
CA ASP A 25 -4.49 -5.96 1.49
C ASP A 25 -4.58 -6.38 2.97
N LEU A 26 -5.67 -7.05 3.34
CA LEU A 26 -5.94 -7.57 4.68
C LEU A 26 -6.36 -9.04 4.57
N LEU A 27 -5.45 -9.94 4.96
CA LEU A 27 -5.63 -11.38 4.81
C LEU A 27 -6.32 -12.03 6.03
N GLN A 28 -6.15 -11.45 7.20
CA GLN A 28 -6.71 -11.96 8.44
C GLN A 28 -7.04 -10.79 9.37
N LEU A 29 -8.17 -10.90 10.09
CA LEU A 29 -8.57 -9.93 11.10
C LEU A 29 -9.18 -10.67 12.29
N ASP A 30 -8.65 -10.43 13.49
CA ASP A 30 -9.19 -10.99 14.75
C ASP A 30 -9.44 -12.52 14.74
N GLY A 31 -8.58 -13.27 14.03
CA GLY A 31 -8.72 -14.71 13.89
C GLY A 31 -9.57 -15.18 12.70
N GLU A 32 -10.29 -14.28 12.01
CA GLU A 32 -11.00 -14.59 10.77
C GLU A 32 -10.04 -14.57 9.57
N ASP A 33 -9.94 -15.68 8.85
CA ASP A 33 -9.28 -15.76 7.55
C ASP A 33 -10.16 -15.10 6.46
N LEU A 34 -9.66 -14.02 5.87
CA LEU A 34 -10.33 -13.23 4.84
C LEU A 34 -9.87 -13.60 3.43
N THR A 35 -8.93 -14.54 3.25
CA THR A 35 -8.34 -14.88 1.93
C THR A 35 -9.38 -15.36 0.91
N ARG A 36 -10.51 -15.90 1.38
CA ARG A 36 -11.63 -16.35 0.54
C ARG A 36 -12.62 -15.23 0.17
N ARG A 37 -12.47 -14.02 0.74
CA ARG A 37 -13.31 -12.86 0.43
C ARG A 37 -12.81 -12.16 -0.84
N PRO A 38 -13.69 -11.48 -1.60
CA PRO A 38 -13.28 -10.58 -2.68
C PRO A 38 -12.27 -9.52 -2.22
N LEU A 39 -11.30 -9.17 -3.07
CA LEU A 39 -10.26 -8.17 -2.78
C LEU A 39 -10.85 -6.82 -2.32
N LEU A 40 -11.97 -6.40 -2.91
CA LEU A 40 -12.64 -5.15 -2.54
C LEU A 40 -13.14 -5.19 -1.10
N GLU A 41 -13.81 -6.27 -0.69
CA GLU A 41 -14.27 -6.44 0.70
C GLU A 41 -13.09 -6.44 1.70
N ARG A 42 -11.96 -7.05 1.32
CA ARG A 42 -10.73 -7.04 2.16
C ARG A 42 -10.15 -5.63 2.28
N LYS A 43 -10.14 -4.87 1.18
CA LYS A 43 -9.66 -3.49 1.13
C LYS A 43 -10.56 -2.52 1.90
N GLU A 44 -11.87 -2.71 1.87
CA GLU A 44 -12.82 -1.94 2.67
C GLU A 44 -12.60 -2.19 4.17
N LYS A 45 -12.47 -3.45 4.57
CA LYS A 45 -12.12 -3.81 5.96
C LYS A 45 -10.77 -3.24 6.38
N LEU A 46 -9.76 -3.31 5.51
CA LEU A 46 -8.45 -2.69 5.76
C LEU A 46 -8.57 -1.19 6.02
N GLN A 47 -9.29 -0.47 5.16
CA GLN A 47 -9.46 0.97 5.30
C GLN A 47 -10.18 1.34 6.60
N ALA A 48 -11.14 0.53 7.04
CA ALA A 48 -11.89 0.77 8.27
C ALA A 48 -11.04 0.61 9.55
N ILE A 49 -10.04 -0.27 9.54
CA ILE A 49 -9.18 -0.52 10.71
C ILE A 49 -7.94 0.39 10.75
N LEU A 50 -7.56 0.98 9.61
CA LEU A 50 -6.39 1.84 9.54
C LEU A 50 -6.67 3.20 10.18
N PRO A 51 -5.75 3.73 11.00
CA PRO A 51 -5.89 5.07 11.56
C PRO A 51 -5.87 6.13 10.45
N ALA A 52 -6.86 7.02 10.44
CA ALA A 52 -7.02 8.05 9.40
C ALA A 52 -5.83 9.01 9.25
N LYS A 53 -4.99 9.15 10.30
CA LYS A 53 -3.80 9.99 10.31
C LYS A 53 -2.66 9.26 11.02
N ASN A 54 -1.83 8.58 10.24
CA ASN A 54 -0.56 8.04 10.73
C ASN A 54 0.58 8.59 9.85
N ALA A 55 1.67 9.02 10.49
CA ALA A 55 2.80 9.64 9.81
C ALA A 55 3.59 8.64 8.94
N ILE A 56 3.49 7.35 9.25
CA ILE A 56 4.30 6.27 8.70
C ILE A 56 3.42 5.24 7.97
N LEU A 57 2.25 4.93 8.51
CA LEU A 57 1.30 3.95 7.94
C LEU A 57 0.34 4.64 6.97
N ARG A 58 0.34 4.20 5.71
CA ARG A 58 -0.49 4.73 4.63
C ARG A 58 -1.32 3.61 4.01
N TYR A 59 -2.57 3.91 3.69
CA TYR A 59 -3.40 3.03 2.86
C TYR A 59 -3.04 3.22 1.39
N SER A 60 -2.72 2.13 0.69
CA SER A 60 -2.58 2.13 -0.76
C SER A 60 -3.95 1.93 -1.38
N ASP A 61 -4.53 3.03 -1.86
CA ASP A 61 -5.79 2.98 -2.57
C ASP A 61 -5.67 2.15 -3.86
N HIS A 62 -6.82 1.74 -4.37
CA HIS A 62 -6.96 0.98 -5.59
C HIS A 62 -7.75 1.79 -6.61
N ILE A 63 -7.43 1.59 -7.88
CA ILE A 63 -8.13 2.27 -8.96
C ILE A 63 -9.07 1.26 -9.61
N LEU A 64 -10.37 1.46 -9.38
CA LEU A 64 -11.44 0.69 -10.03
C LEU A 64 -11.62 1.16 -11.47
N GLY A 65 -11.05 0.42 -12.42
CA GLY A 65 -11.09 0.75 -13.85
C GLY A 65 -10.21 1.95 -14.21
N ARG A 66 -9.65 1.96 -15.44
CA ARG A 66 -8.60 2.87 -15.95
C ARG A 66 -7.15 2.51 -15.58
N GLY A 67 -6.87 1.23 -15.33
CA GLY A 67 -5.50 0.74 -15.10
C GLY A 67 -4.55 1.03 -16.26
N GLU A 68 -5.01 0.89 -17.51
CA GLU A 68 -4.22 1.17 -18.71
C GLU A 68 -3.86 2.65 -18.85
N GLU A 69 -4.84 3.55 -18.70
CA GLU A 69 -4.61 5.01 -18.77
C GLU A 69 -3.65 5.48 -17.67
N LEU A 70 -3.70 4.87 -16.50
CA LEU A 70 -2.81 5.19 -15.39
C LEU A 70 -1.41 4.60 -15.58
N LEU A 71 -1.32 3.39 -16.12
CA LEU A 71 -0.06 2.76 -16.50
C LEU A 71 0.65 3.65 -17.52
N GLU A 72 -0.03 4.07 -18.60
CA GLU A 72 0.52 4.98 -19.60
C GLU A 72 1.04 6.29 -18.98
N ARG A 73 0.32 6.85 -18.00
CA ARG A 73 0.77 8.04 -17.26
C ARG A 73 1.98 7.76 -16.37
N PHE A 74 2.09 6.57 -15.77
CA PHE A 74 3.26 6.19 -14.98
C PHE A 74 4.50 5.89 -15.84
N CYS A 75 4.32 5.22 -16.99
CA CYS A 75 5.34 5.05 -18.02
C CYS A 75 5.87 6.43 -18.47
N ALA A 76 4.96 7.35 -18.82
CA ALA A 76 5.30 8.70 -19.24
C ALA A 76 5.99 9.53 -18.14
N ALA A 77 5.73 9.20 -16.87
CA ALA A 77 6.37 9.83 -15.71
C ALA A 77 7.66 9.13 -15.24
N GLY A 78 8.08 8.02 -15.87
CA GLY A 78 9.27 7.25 -15.47
C GLY A 78 9.16 6.63 -14.07
N LEU A 79 7.93 6.19 -13.73
CA LEU A 79 7.56 5.64 -12.42
C LEU A 79 7.30 4.12 -12.45
N GLU A 80 7.68 3.45 -13.55
CA GLU A 80 7.80 2.00 -13.63
C GLU A 80 9.02 1.48 -12.84
#